data_AF-A0A3B0TLJ6-F1
#
_entry.id   AF-A0A3B0TLJ6-F1
#
_cell.length_a   1.000
_cell.length_b   1.000
_cell.length_c   1.000
_cell.angle_alpha   90.00
_cell.angle_beta   90.00
_cell.angle_gamma   90.00
#
_symmetry.space_group_name_H-M   'P 1'
#
loop_
_entity.id
_entity.type
_entity.pdbx_description
1 polymer ?
#
loop_
_entity_poly.entity_id
_entity_poly.type
_entity_poly.pdbx_seq_one_letter_code
_entity_poly.pdbx_strand_id
1 'polypeptide(L)'
;MEAAKIRTEIADKKISCRNHIIKTVNTEQWNTLIAAYQSKYPQIERKDILEILHHVNPVPNYMQAIKANTDELELTADKQKVFNTWGQENQPKMIELTNQITALEKEVYTASVQQKPKSEILDKVNEIEAIRKAIVSKKTNCRDLDCRNIEFRAMGYANR
;
A
#
# COMPACT_ATOMS: atom_id res chain seq x y z
N MET A 1 12.36 6.48 0.46
CA MET A 1 12.92 6.13 1.78
C MET A 1 12.44 7.10 2.86
N GLU A 2 12.17 8.36 2.52
CA GLU A 2 11.61 9.37 3.45
C GLU A 2 10.16 9.10 3.86
N ALA A 3 9.28 8.73 2.92
CA ALA A 3 7.87 8.44 3.23
C ALA A 3 7.68 7.32 4.27
N ALA A 4 8.54 6.28 4.24
CA ALA A 4 8.52 5.21 5.23
C ALA A 4 8.88 5.73 6.62
N LYS A 5 9.93 6.56 6.74
CA LYS A 5 10.32 7.20 8.00
C LYS A 5 9.19 8.06 8.57
N ILE A 6 8.57 8.89 7.73
CA ILE A 6 7.44 9.74 8.14
C ILE A 6 6.28 8.90 8.66
N ARG A 7 5.95 7.79 8.01
CA ARG A 7 4.87 6.89 8.48
C ARG A 7 5.20 6.22 9.80
N THR A 8 6.44 5.76 9.97
CA THR A 8 6.92 5.22 11.25
C THR A 8 6.87 6.29 12.35
N GLU A 9 7.24 7.54 12.05
CA GLU A 9 7.17 8.64 13.02
C GLU A 9 5.72 8.98 13.41
N ILE A 10 4.80 9.03 12.45
CA ILE A 10 3.36 9.22 12.74
C ILE A 10 2.84 8.08 13.63
N ALA A 11 3.21 6.83 13.34
CA ALA A 11 2.84 5.68 14.17
C ALA A 11 3.43 5.82 15.59
N ASP A 12 4.70 6.20 15.70
CA ASP A 12 5.38 6.44 16.97
C ASP A 12 4.64 7.46 17.84
N LYS A 13 4.26 8.60 17.26
CA LYS A 13 3.51 9.66 17.97
C LYS A 13 2.14 9.17 18.42
N LYS A 14 1.39 8.47 17.55
CA LYS A 14 0.07 7.91 17.89
C LYS A 14 0.17 6.88 19.02
N ILE A 15 1.14 5.98 18.95
CA ILE A 15 1.40 4.96 19.97
C ILE A 15 1.83 5.61 21.30
N SER A 16 2.65 6.65 21.24
CA SER A 16 3.08 7.39 22.43
C SER A 16 1.90 8.09 23.11
N CYS A 17 1.02 8.73 22.33
CA CYS A 17 -0.24 9.32 22.83
C CYS A 17 -1.12 8.25 23.51
N ARG A 18 -1.34 7.11 22.85
CA ARG A 18 -2.04 5.96 23.44
C ARG A 18 -1.43 5.53 24.77
N ASN A 19 -0.11 5.39 24.84
CA ASN A 19 0.57 4.97 26.08
C ASN A 19 0.41 6.01 27.20
N HIS A 20 0.24 7.29 26.89
CA HIS A 20 -0.12 8.30 27.90
C HIS A 20 -1.55 8.08 28.39
N ILE A 21 -2.52 7.86 27.49
CA ILE A 21 -3.91 7.59 27.87
C ILE A 21 -4.00 6.38 28.80
N ILE A 22 -3.35 5.26 28.45
CA ILE A 22 -3.37 4.02 29.26
C ILE A 22 -2.86 4.25 30.69
N LYS A 23 -1.91 5.18 30.90
CA LYS A 23 -1.41 5.52 32.24
C LYS A 23 -2.40 6.35 33.07
N THR A 24 -3.39 6.96 32.43
CA THR A 24 -4.34 7.90 33.06
C THR A 24 -5.72 7.31 33.29
N VAL A 25 -6.02 6.17 32.68
CA VAL A 25 -7.35 5.53 32.75
C VAL A 25 -7.26 4.11 33.30
N ASN A 26 -8.31 3.65 33.96
CA ASN A 26 -8.42 2.24 34.37
C ASN A 26 -8.95 1.36 33.22
N THR A 27 -9.04 0.04 33.45
CA THR A 27 -9.49 -0.93 32.45
C THR A 27 -10.92 -0.67 31.94
N GLU A 28 -11.84 -0.29 32.82
CA GLU A 28 -13.23 -0.01 32.44
C GLU A 28 -13.35 1.24 31.56
N GLN A 29 -12.63 2.30 31.95
CA GLN A 29 -12.54 3.55 31.19
C GLN A 29 -11.86 3.32 29.83
N TRP A 30 -10.81 2.49 29.77
CA TRP A 30 -10.17 2.09 28.51
C TRP A 30 -11.15 1.37 27.59
N ASN A 31 -11.85 0.36 28.11
CA ASN A 31 -12.81 -0.42 27.33
C ASN A 31 -13.96 0.47 26.83
N THR A 32 -14.46 1.38 27.67
CA THR A 32 -15.48 2.37 27.29
C THR A 32 -14.98 3.30 26.18
N LEU A 33 -13.75 3.82 26.30
CA LEU A 33 -13.12 4.67 25.28
C LEU A 33 -12.99 3.94 23.95
N ILE A 34 -12.48 2.70 23.97
CA ILE A 34 -12.32 1.88 22.76
C ILE A 34 -13.67 1.57 22.11
N ALA A 35 -14.68 1.19 22.88
CA ALA A 35 -16.02 0.92 22.37
C ALA A 35 -16.63 2.17 21.72
N ALA A 36 -16.50 3.33 22.36
CA ALA A 36 -16.96 4.61 21.82
C ALA A 36 -16.22 4.97 20.52
N TYR A 37 -14.89 4.79 20.50
CA TYR A 37 -14.08 5.02 19.31
C TYR A 37 -14.49 4.09 18.16
N GLN A 38 -14.64 2.79 18.41
CA GLN A 38 -15.02 1.79 17.40
C GLN A 38 -16.44 1.99 16.88
N SER A 39 -17.36 2.43 17.73
CA SER A 39 -18.73 2.76 17.33
C SER A 39 -18.77 4.00 16.41
N LYS A 40 -18.00 5.04 16.76
CA LYS A 40 -17.98 6.31 16.01
C LYS A 40 -17.13 6.24 14.74
N TYR A 41 -16.04 5.48 14.80
CA TYR A 41 -15.09 5.26 13.72
C TYR A 41 -14.97 3.75 13.52
N PRO A 42 -16.02 3.10 12.95
CA PRO A 42 -15.88 1.71 12.57
C PRO A 42 -14.65 1.59 11.69
N GLN A 43 -13.90 0.50 11.86
CA GLN A 43 -12.92 0.13 10.85
C GLN A 43 -13.69 0.01 9.54
N ILE A 44 -13.63 1.08 8.74
CA ILE A 44 -14.00 1.00 7.34
C ILE A 44 -12.96 0.02 6.83
N GLU A 45 -13.35 -1.26 6.72
CA GLU A 45 -12.75 -2.09 5.69
C GLU A 45 -12.69 -1.18 4.49
N ARG A 46 -11.49 -0.90 3.99
CA ARG A 46 -11.33 -0.07 2.81
C ARG A 46 -11.97 -0.87 1.67
N LYS A 47 -13.29 -0.86 1.59
CA LYS A 47 -14.09 -1.74 0.73
C LYS A 47 -13.89 -1.35 -0.71
N ASP A 48 -13.49 -0.10 -0.93
CA ASP A 48 -13.01 0.33 -2.22
C ASP A 48 -11.57 -0.14 -2.45
N ILE A 49 -11.44 -1.14 -3.32
CA ILE A 49 -10.16 -1.66 -3.83
C ILE A 49 -9.32 -0.50 -4.38
N LEU A 50 -9.92 0.55 -4.96
CA LEU A 50 -9.19 1.73 -5.43
C LEU A 50 -8.52 2.50 -4.28
N GLU A 51 -9.22 2.73 -3.18
CA GLU A 51 -8.70 3.49 -2.03
C GLU A 51 -7.60 2.72 -1.29
N ILE A 52 -7.72 1.38 -1.19
CA ILE A 52 -6.62 0.51 -0.73
C ILE A 52 -5.42 0.67 -1.65
N LEU A 53 -5.62 0.51 -2.96
CA LEU A 53 -4.54 0.51 -3.94
C LEU A 53 -3.79 1.85 -3.96
N HIS A 54 -4.49 2.99 -3.86
CA HIS A 54 -3.86 4.31 -3.75
C HIS A 54 -3.11 4.51 -2.43
N HIS A 55 -3.61 3.96 -1.32
CA HIS A 55 -2.95 4.05 -0.03
C HIS A 55 -1.67 3.22 0.06
N VAL A 56 -1.65 2.03 -0.56
CA VAL A 56 -0.49 1.12 -0.53
C VAL A 56 0.49 1.38 -1.68
N ASN A 57 0.06 2.06 -2.74
CA ASN A 57 0.82 2.15 -3.98
C ASN A 57 0.70 3.54 -4.65
N PRO A 58 1.72 4.40 -4.50
CA PRO A 58 1.69 5.75 -5.06
C PRO A 58 1.96 5.79 -6.57
N VAL A 59 2.23 4.67 -7.25
CA VAL A 59 2.57 4.66 -8.68
C VAL A 59 1.47 4.05 -9.56
N PRO A 60 1.29 4.55 -10.80
CA PRO A 60 0.26 4.08 -11.72
C PRO A 60 0.29 2.57 -11.99
N ASN A 61 -0.86 2.01 -12.34
CA ASN A 61 -0.95 0.62 -12.79
C ASN A 61 -0.82 0.54 -14.32
N TYR A 62 0.42 0.60 -14.83
CA TYR A 62 0.66 0.58 -16.28
C TYR A 62 0.19 -0.70 -16.97
N MET A 63 0.27 -1.87 -16.33
CA MET A 63 -0.28 -3.10 -16.93
C MET A 63 -1.78 -3.03 -17.17
N GLN A 64 -2.53 -2.37 -16.27
CA GLN A 64 -3.95 -2.16 -16.46
C GLN A 64 -4.21 -1.19 -17.62
N ALA A 65 -3.44 -0.10 -17.70
CA ALA A 65 -3.53 0.83 -18.82
C ALA A 65 -3.20 0.16 -20.16
N ILE A 66 -2.13 -0.64 -20.24
CA ILE A 66 -1.75 -1.38 -21.45
C ILE A 66 -2.87 -2.34 -21.86
N LYS A 67 -3.40 -3.15 -20.93
CA LYS A 67 -4.49 -4.09 -21.22
C LYS A 67 -5.75 -3.37 -21.71
N ALA A 68 -6.10 -2.24 -21.11
CA ALA A 68 -7.29 -1.47 -21.46
C ALA A 68 -7.19 -0.76 -22.82
N ASN A 69 -5.97 -0.48 -23.31
CA ASN A 69 -5.74 0.28 -24.53
C ASN A 69 -4.92 -0.52 -25.56
N THR A 70 -5.04 -1.86 -25.56
CA THR A 70 -4.21 -2.74 -26.40
C THR A 70 -4.32 -2.39 -27.89
N ASP A 71 -5.54 -2.09 -28.35
CA ASP A 71 -5.82 -1.74 -29.74
C ASP A 71 -5.24 -0.37 -30.13
N GLU A 72 -5.34 0.62 -29.23
CA GLU A 72 -4.82 1.97 -29.45
C GLU A 72 -3.29 2.07 -29.39
N LEU A 73 -2.65 1.15 -28.65
CA LEU A 73 -1.20 1.12 -28.50
C LEU A 73 -0.47 0.40 -29.65
N GLU A 74 -1.21 -0.20 -30.59
CA GLU A 74 -0.68 -0.89 -31.78
C GLU A 74 0.49 -1.84 -31.45
N LEU A 75 0.39 -2.57 -30.33
CA LEU A 75 1.48 -3.42 -29.84
C LEU A 75 1.68 -4.64 -30.75
N THR A 76 2.92 -4.90 -31.15
CA THR A 76 3.28 -6.13 -31.88
C THR A 76 2.97 -7.38 -31.04
N ALA A 77 2.77 -8.52 -31.70
CA ALA A 77 2.51 -9.80 -31.02
C ALA A 77 3.60 -10.15 -29.99
N ASP A 78 4.87 -9.86 -30.30
CA ASP A 78 5.99 -10.08 -29.39
C ASP A 78 5.91 -9.18 -28.14
N LYS A 79 5.56 -7.90 -28.30
CA LYS A 79 5.37 -6.98 -27.17
C LYS A 79 4.18 -7.38 -26.30
N GLN A 80 3.05 -7.77 -26.91
CA GLN A 80 1.90 -8.29 -26.18
C GLN A 80 2.26 -9.54 -25.37
N LYS A 81 3.05 -10.46 -25.95
CA LYS A 81 3.53 -11.65 -25.27
C LYS A 81 4.38 -11.30 -24.04
N VAL A 82 5.31 -10.35 -24.17
CA VAL A 82 6.13 -9.88 -23.03
C VAL A 82 5.26 -9.34 -21.89
N PHE A 83 4.31 -8.45 -22.17
CA PHE A 83 3.43 -7.89 -21.15
C PHE A 83 2.51 -8.94 -20.53
N ASN A 84 2.00 -9.88 -21.31
CA ASN A 84 1.16 -10.97 -20.82
C ASN A 84 1.92 -11.91 -19.89
N THR A 85 3.12 -12.36 -20.27
CA THR A 85 3.98 -13.20 -19.43
C THR A 85 4.33 -12.48 -18.13
N TRP A 86 4.77 -11.21 -18.20
CA TRP A 86 5.07 -10.43 -17.00
C TRP A 86 3.85 -10.30 -16.08
N GLY A 87 2.68 -10.03 -16.65
CA GLY A 87 1.42 -9.93 -15.92
C GLY A 87 1.05 -11.23 -15.21
N GLN A 88 1.15 -12.37 -15.88
CA GLN A 88 0.87 -13.70 -15.31
C GLN A 88 1.80 -14.03 -14.13
N GLU A 89 3.09 -13.70 -14.25
CA GLU A 89 4.08 -13.99 -13.21
C GLU A 89 4.00 -13.07 -11.99
N ASN A 90 3.53 -11.82 -12.17
CA ASN A 90 3.62 -10.79 -11.15
C ASN A 90 2.26 -10.40 -10.54
N GLN A 91 1.14 -10.49 -11.26
CA GLN A 91 -0.17 -10.11 -10.73
C GLN A 91 -0.55 -10.90 -9.46
N PRO A 92 -0.39 -12.24 -9.39
CA PRO A 92 -0.68 -12.98 -8.15
C PRO A 92 0.17 -12.52 -6.97
N LYS A 93 1.47 -12.28 -7.20
CA LYS A 93 2.41 -11.78 -6.17
C LYS A 93 1.99 -10.39 -5.69
N MET A 94 1.48 -9.53 -6.56
CA MET A 94 1.01 -8.19 -6.17
C MET A 94 -0.28 -8.26 -5.33
N ILE A 95 -1.18 -9.20 -5.63
CA ILE A 95 -2.37 -9.46 -4.81
C ILE A 95 -1.96 -9.96 -3.43
N GLU A 96 -1.03 -10.92 -3.37
CA GLU A 96 -0.50 -11.46 -2.11
C GLU A 96 0.11 -10.36 -1.23
N LEU A 97 1.00 -9.52 -1.78
CA LEU A 97 1.60 -8.40 -1.04
C LEU A 97 0.55 -7.39 -0.54
N THR A 98 -0.52 -7.17 -1.30
CA THR A 98 -1.63 -6.27 -0.89
C THR A 98 -2.43 -6.88 0.27
N ASN A 99 -2.70 -8.18 0.21
CA ASN A 99 -3.37 -8.91 1.28
C ASN A 99 -2.53 -8.93 2.56
N GLN A 100 -1.21 -9.12 2.44
CA GLN A 100 -0.28 -9.05 3.58
C GLN A 100 -0.29 -7.67 4.25
N ILE A 101 -0.26 -6.57 3.49
CA ILE A 101 -0.39 -5.22 4.06
C ILE A 101 -1.72 -5.08 4.84
N THR A 102 -2.82 -5.55 4.24
CA THR A 102 -4.15 -5.45 4.85
C THR A 102 -4.23 -6.24 6.17
N ALA A 103 -3.63 -7.44 6.20
CA ALA A 103 -3.54 -8.26 7.40
C ALA A 103 -2.68 -7.57 8.48
N LEU A 104 -1.49 -7.10 8.13
CA LEU A 104 -0.60 -6.41 9.07
C LEU A 104 -1.22 -5.11 9.63
N GLU A 105 -1.94 -4.34 8.82
CA GLU A 105 -2.65 -3.15 9.29
C GLU A 105 -3.74 -3.50 10.32
N LYS A 106 -4.47 -4.61 10.11
CA LYS A 106 -5.43 -5.13 11.07
C LYS A 106 -4.75 -5.58 12.37
N GLU A 107 -3.59 -6.21 12.27
CA GLU A 107 -2.79 -6.62 13.43
C GLU A 107 -2.25 -5.42 14.21
N VAL A 108 -1.73 -4.39 13.54
CA VAL A 108 -1.29 -3.12 14.15
C VAL A 108 -2.42 -2.47 14.94
N TYR A 109 -3.61 -2.39 14.34
CA TYR A 109 -4.79 -1.86 15.02
C TYR A 109 -5.17 -2.67 16.25
N THR A 110 -5.28 -4.00 16.08
CA THR A 110 -5.65 -4.93 17.16
C THR A 110 -4.66 -4.85 18.31
N ALA A 111 -3.36 -4.91 18.02
CA ALA A 111 -2.28 -4.80 18.98
C ALA A 111 -2.34 -3.46 19.74
N SER A 112 -2.67 -2.36 19.05
CA SER A 112 -2.82 -1.06 19.68
C SER A 112 -4.00 -1.01 20.67
N VAL A 113 -5.16 -1.55 20.29
CA VAL A 113 -6.34 -1.62 21.17
C VAL A 113 -6.10 -2.55 22.36
N GLN A 114 -5.36 -3.64 22.15
CA GLN A 114 -4.97 -4.60 23.19
C GLN A 114 -3.76 -4.14 24.03
N GLN A 115 -3.35 -2.88 23.90
CA GLN A 115 -2.27 -2.29 24.68
C GLN A 115 -0.92 -3.03 24.56
N LYS A 116 -0.65 -3.67 23.41
CA LYS A 116 0.61 -4.36 23.15
C LYS A 116 1.80 -3.39 23.19
N PRO A 117 3.02 -3.89 23.50
CA PRO A 117 4.23 -3.08 23.53
C PRO A 117 4.43 -2.25 22.27
N LYS A 118 4.97 -1.04 22.45
CA LYS A 118 5.27 -0.11 21.34
C LYS A 118 6.18 -0.74 20.29
N SER A 119 7.20 -1.49 20.72
CA SER A 119 8.15 -2.18 19.82
C SER A 119 7.43 -3.16 18.89
N GLU A 120 6.58 -4.04 19.44
CA GLU A 120 5.83 -5.05 18.65
C GLU A 120 4.99 -4.40 17.55
N ILE A 121 4.39 -3.24 17.83
CA ILE A 121 3.56 -2.53 16.86
C ILE A 121 4.43 -1.84 15.80
N LEU A 122 5.55 -1.23 16.21
CA LEU A 122 6.47 -0.59 15.27
C LEU A 122 7.15 -1.59 14.35
N ASP A 123 7.44 -2.81 14.81
CA ASP A 123 8.00 -3.87 13.97
C ASP A 123 7.06 -4.21 12.81
N LYS A 124 5.75 -4.34 13.07
CA LYS A 124 4.73 -4.56 12.03
C LYS A 124 4.57 -3.37 11.10
N VAL A 125 4.68 -2.15 11.60
CA VAL A 125 4.67 -0.94 10.76
C VAL A 125 5.87 -0.94 9.81
N ASN A 126 7.05 -1.30 10.28
CA ASN A 126 8.24 -1.39 9.44
C ASN A 126 8.10 -2.48 8.37
N GLU A 127 7.46 -3.61 8.70
CA GLU A 127 7.15 -4.67 7.74
C GLU A 127 6.22 -4.19 6.62
N ILE A 128 5.14 -3.46 6.97
CA ILE A 128 4.24 -2.84 5.99
C ILE A 128 5.01 -1.92 5.04
N GLU A 129 5.91 -1.09 5.56
CA GLU A 129 6.71 -0.17 4.73
C GLU A 129 7.70 -0.90 3.80
N ALA A 130 8.27 -2.03 4.25
CA ALA A 130 9.09 -2.88 3.40
C ALA A 130 8.29 -3.47 2.24
N ILE A 131 7.08 -3.96 2.49
CA ILE A 131 6.18 -4.49 1.46
C ILE A 131 5.76 -3.39 0.47
N ARG A 132 5.39 -2.20 0.96
CA ARG A 132 5.08 -1.03 0.10
C ARG A 132 6.23 -0.66 -0.82
N LYS A 133 7.48 -0.72 -0.32
CA LYS A 133 8.68 -0.50 -1.14
C LYS A 133 8.83 -1.59 -2.22
N ALA A 134 8.60 -2.86 -1.88
CA ALA A 134 8.67 -3.97 -2.83
C ALA A 134 7.61 -3.84 -3.95
N ILE A 135 6.40 -3.42 -3.59
CA ILE A 135 5.29 -3.12 -4.52
C ILE A 135 5.69 -2.01 -5.51
N VAL A 136 6.23 -0.89 -5.02
CA VAL A 136 6.68 0.21 -5.88
C VAL A 136 7.81 -0.22 -6.80
N SER A 137 8.79 -0.96 -6.28
CA SER A 137 9.89 -1.52 -7.08
C SER A 137 9.37 -2.40 -8.22
N LYS A 138 8.48 -3.36 -7.94
CA LYS A 138 7.88 -4.24 -8.96
C LYS A 138 7.10 -3.48 -10.03
N LYS A 139 6.29 -2.48 -9.63
CA LYS A 139 5.55 -1.65 -10.59
C LYS A 139 6.46 -0.75 -11.43
N THR A 140 7.57 -0.29 -10.85
CA THR A 140 8.57 0.53 -11.56
C THR A 140 9.33 -0.33 -12.56
N ASN A 141 9.69 -1.56 -12.19
CA ASN A 141 10.28 -2.52 -13.13
C ASN A 141 9.34 -2.79 -14.31
N CYS A 142 8.03 -2.84 -14.09
CA CYS A 142 7.05 -2.97 -15.17
C CYS A 142 7.10 -1.81 -16.18
N ARG A 143 7.30 -0.57 -15.72
CA ARG A 143 7.55 0.58 -16.60
C ARG A 143 8.85 0.38 -17.39
N ASP A 144 9.88 -0.15 -16.74
CA ASP A 144 11.22 -0.27 -17.30
C ASP A 144 11.43 -1.50 -18.22
N LEU A 145 10.46 -2.42 -18.29
CA LEU A 145 10.51 -3.62 -19.17
C LEU A 145 10.67 -3.29 -20.64
N ASP A 146 10.37 -2.06 -21.08
CA ASP A 146 10.42 -1.66 -22.50
C ASP A 146 11.27 -0.40 -22.75
N CYS A 147 11.79 0.26 -21.70
CA CYS A 147 12.66 1.46 -21.86
C CYS A 147 14.07 1.16 -22.40
N ARG A 148 14.45 -0.10 -22.64
CA ARG A 148 15.71 -0.41 -23.33
C ARG A 148 15.58 -0.49 -24.86
N ASN A 149 14.36 -0.61 -25.40
CA ASN A 149 14.13 -0.77 -26.85
C ASN A 149 13.00 0.11 -27.44
N ILE A 150 12.32 0.94 -26.64
CA ILE A 150 11.41 1.95 -27.18
C ILE A 150 12.17 3.26 -27.40
N GLU A 151 12.48 3.58 -28.65
CA GLU A 151 12.54 4.96 -29.09
C GLU A 151 11.14 5.56 -28.89
N PHE A 152 10.95 6.27 -27.78
CA PHE A 152 9.77 7.09 -27.58
C PHE A 152 9.86 8.23 -28.61
N ARG A 153 9.22 8.07 -29.78
CA ARG A 153 8.83 9.21 -30.60
C ARG A 153 7.84 10.01 -29.76
N ALA A 154 8.35 11.03 -29.10
CA ALA A 154 7.55 12.05 -28.45
C ALA A 154 6.65 12.71 -29.50
N MET A 155 5.43 12.22 -29.66
CA MET A 155 4.36 12.97 -30.28
C MET A 155 3.53 13.61 -29.17
N GLY A 156 3.68 14.94 -29.04
CA GLY A 156 2.49 15.78 -29.04
C GLY A 156 1.99 16.38 -27.74
N TYR A 157 2.71 16.35 -26.62
CA TYR A 157 2.34 17.19 -25.45
C TYR A 157 3.48 18.12 -25.03
N ALA A 158 3.83 19.03 -25.94
CA ALA A 158 4.31 20.35 -25.57
C ALA A 158 3.09 21.29 -25.57
N ASN A 159 2.47 21.45 -24.41
CA ASN A 159 1.49 22.51 -24.21
C ASN A 159 2.23 23.86 -24.10
N ARG A 160 1.67 24.82 -24.83
CA ARG A 160 1.73 26.25 -24.52
C ARG A 160 1.28 26.54 -23.10
#